data_AF-A0A291RS49-F1
#
_entry.id   AF-A0A291RS49-F1
#
_cell.length_a   1.000
_cell.length_b   1.000
_cell.length_c   1.000
_cell.angle_alpha   90.00
_cell.angle_beta   90.00
_cell.angle_gamma   90.00
#
_symmetry.space_group_name_H-M   'P 1'
#
loop_
_entity.id
_entity.type
_entity.pdbx_description
1 polymer ?
#
loop_
_entity_poly.entity_id
_entity_poly.type
_entity_poly.pdbx_seq_one_letter_code
_entity_poly.pdbx_strand_id
1 'polypeptide(L)' 'MLFDIRTIVGSLLGLYGVILVVTGLVHNVAAERARSGGWNTNLWAGIGMLIVAAAFLTWVVLRPVKPTQAAETAETPAE' A
#
# COMPACT_ATOMS: atom_id res chain seq x y z
N MET A 1 -8.81 10.98 5.19
CA MET A 1 -7.82 9.88 5.13
C MET A 1 -7.91 9.06 3.84
N LEU A 2 -9.11 8.72 3.35
CA LEU A 2 -9.28 7.92 2.12
C LEU A 2 -8.61 8.51 0.86
N PHE A 3 -8.50 9.84 0.77
CA PHE A 3 -7.79 10.55 -0.30
C PHE A 3 -6.35 10.99 0.07
N ASP A 4 -5.72 10.35 1.05
CA ASP A 4 -4.28 10.53 1.32
C ASP A 4 -3.48 9.53 0.46
N ILE A 5 -2.49 10.03 -0.28
CA ILE A 5 -1.68 9.20 -1.17
C ILE A 5 -0.98 8.04 -0.43
N ARG A 6 -0.61 8.24 0.85
CA ARG A 6 0.05 7.20 1.65
C ARG A 6 -0.90 6.07 1.99
N THR A 7 -2.17 6.39 2.25
CA THR A 7 -3.22 5.40 2.48
C THR A 7 -3.49 4.62 1.20
N ILE A 8 -3.60 5.29 0.05
CA ILE A 8 -3.86 4.65 -1.24
C ILE A 8 -2.71 3.70 -1.61
N VAL A 9 -1.47 4.19 -1.60
CA VAL A 9 -0.27 3.40 -1.92
C VAL A 9 -0.11 2.24 -0.93
N GLY A 10 -0.22 2.51 0.38
CA GLY A 10 -0.09 1.48 1.41
C GLY A 10 -1.16 0.39 1.28
N SER A 11 -2.41 0.75 0.97
CA SER A 11 -3.51 -0.20 0.82
C SER A 11 -3.38 -1.04 -0.44
N LEU A 12 -3.00 -0.44 -1.58
CA LEU A 12 -2.77 -1.16 -2.83
C LEU A 12 -1.59 -2.14 -2.69
N LEU A 13 -0.49 -1.68 -2.11
CA LEU A 13 0.69 -2.53 -1.87
C LEU A 13 0.36 -3.66 -0.89
N GLY A 14 -0.41 -3.37 0.16
CA GLY A 14 -0.86 -4.36 1.13
C GLY A 14 -1.75 -5.43 0.47
N LEU A 15 -2.74 -5.02 -0.31
CA LEU A 15 -3.64 -5.94 -1.01
C LEU A 15 -2.87 -6.86 -1.96
N TYR A 16 -2.00 -6.29 -2.80
CA TYR A 16 -1.21 -7.09 -3.73
C TYR A 16 -0.19 -7.98 -3.01
N GLY A 17 0.41 -7.50 -1.92
CA GLY A 17 1.28 -8.30 -1.05
C GLY A 17 0.56 -9.53 -0.48
N VAL A 18 -0.70 -9.39 -0.03
CA VAL A 18 -1.52 -10.52 0.41
C VAL A 18 -1.74 -11.51 -0.74
N ILE A 19 -2.08 -11.03 -1.94
CA ILE A 19 -2.27 -11.90 -3.11
C ILE A 19 -0.99 -12.70 -3.41
N LEU A 20 0.18 -12.05 -3.36
CA LEU A 20 1.46 -12.73 -3.59
C LEU A 20 1.81 -13.74 -2.50
N VAL A 21 1.51 -13.45 -1.24
CA VAL A 21 1.70 -14.43 -0.14
C VAL A 21 0.80 -15.63 -0.34
N VAL A 22 -0.49 -15.43 -0.62
CA VAL A 22 -1.44 -16.52 -0.88
C VAL A 22 -1.01 -17.34 -2.09
N THR A 23 -0.62 -16.68 -3.18
CA THR A 23 -0.10 -17.33 -4.39
C THR A 23 1.18 -18.10 -4.08
N GLY A 24 2.09 -17.53 -3.29
CA GLY A 24 3.30 -18.20 -2.84
C GLY A 24 3.00 -19.46 -2.02
N LEU A 25 2.02 -19.42 -1.11
CA LEU A 25 1.66 -20.55 -0.26
C LEU A 25 0.95 -21.66 -1.04
N VAL A 26 0.00 -21.30 -1.92
CA VAL A 26 -0.86 -22.25 -2.63
C VAL A 26 -0.22 -22.76 -3.93
N HIS A 27 0.55 -21.93 -4.62
CA HIS A 27 1.08 -22.19 -5.98
C HIS A 27 2.61 -22.42 -5.96
N ASN A 28 3.04 -23.39 -5.16
CA ASN A 28 4.44 -23.64 -4.84
C ASN A 28 5.07 -24.73 -5.74
N VAL A 29 4.92 -24.61 -7.06
CA VAL A 29 5.29 -25.67 -8.03
C VAL A 29 6.80 -25.68 -8.32
N ALA A 30 7.37 -26.87 -8.49
CA ALA A 30 8.80 -27.06 -8.77
C ALA A 30 9.27 -26.34 -10.06
N ALA A 31 8.40 -26.22 -11.06
CA ALA A 31 8.67 -25.52 -12.31
C ALA A 31 8.89 -24.00 -12.11
N GLU A 32 8.08 -23.35 -11.26
CA GLU A 32 8.29 -21.96 -10.87
C GLU A 32 9.62 -21.78 -10.12
N ARG A 33 9.91 -22.68 -9.16
CA ARG A 33 11.16 -22.62 -8.38
C ARG A 33 12.41 -22.82 -9.22
N ALA A 34 12.33 -23.62 -10.28
CA ALA A 34 13.47 -23.81 -11.18
C ALA A 34 13.88 -22.50 -11.88
N ARG A 35 12.92 -21.60 -12.15
CA ARG A 35 13.17 -20.28 -12.75
C ARG A 35 13.78 -19.27 -11.79
N SER A 36 13.58 -19.46 -10.48
CA SER A 36 14.00 -18.55 -9.41
C SER A 36 15.15 -19.11 -8.55
N GLY A 37 15.85 -20.16 -9.01
CA GLY A 37 16.97 -20.73 -8.29
C GLY A 37 16.58 -21.48 -7.00
N GLY A 38 15.37 -22.01 -6.94
CA GLY A 38 14.84 -22.78 -5.81
C GLY A 38 13.99 -21.97 -4.82
N TRP A 39 13.97 -20.64 -4.96
CA TRP A 39 13.30 -19.74 -4.01
C TRP A 39 11.86 -19.45 -4.42
N ASN A 40 10.96 -19.30 -3.44
CA ASN A 40 9.61 -18.84 -3.72
C ASN A 40 9.58 -17.30 -3.84
N THR A 41 9.74 -16.80 -5.06
CA THR A 41 9.79 -15.36 -5.35
C THR A 41 8.50 -14.65 -4.95
N ASN A 42 7.33 -15.25 -5.21
CA ASN A 42 6.04 -14.66 -4.87
C ASN A 42 5.91 -14.44 -3.36
N LEU A 43 6.32 -15.41 -2.55
CA LEU A 43 6.25 -15.32 -1.09
C LEU A 43 7.17 -14.22 -0.55
N TRP A 44 8.43 -14.18 -0.98
CA TRP A 44 9.39 -13.17 -0.53
C TRP A 44 9.02 -11.76 -1.00
N ALA A 45 8.60 -11.61 -2.25
CA ALA A 45 8.10 -10.34 -2.77
C ALA A 45 6.86 -9.88 -2.00
N GLY A 46 5.90 -10.78 -1.76
CA GLY A 46 4.69 -10.51 -0.97
C GLY A 46 5.02 -10.04 0.45
N ILE A 47 5.91 -10.73 1.16
CA ILE A 47 6.35 -10.33 2.50
C ILE A 47 7.00 -8.94 2.48
N GLY A 48 7.89 -8.66 1.52
CA GLY A 48 8.50 -7.34 1.37
C GLY A 48 7.46 -6.23 1.15
N MET A 49 6.48 -6.49 0.29
CA MET A 49 5.37 -5.55 0.04
C MET A 49 4.53 -5.30 1.30
N LEU A 50 4.25 -6.33 2.09
CA LEU A 50 3.49 -6.20 3.35
C LEU A 50 4.25 -5.37 4.39
N ILE A 51 5.57 -5.53 4.50
CA ILE A 51 6.39 -4.72 5.42
C ILE A 51 6.32 -3.24 5.03
N VAL A 52 6.47 -2.93 3.75
CA VAL A 52 6.39 -1.55 3.25
C VAL A 52 4.97 -0.99 3.42
N ALA A 53 3.93 -1.77 3.15
CA ALA A 53 2.55 -1.37 3.37
C ALA A 53 2.29 -1.03 4.85
N ALA A 54 2.76 -1.87 5.77
CA ALA A 54 2.66 -1.63 7.20
C ALA A 54 3.38 -0.35 7.62
N ALA A 55 4.57 -0.06 7.05
CA ALA A 55 5.29 1.18 7.29
C ALA A 55 4.48 2.42 6.84
N PHE A 56 3.88 2.36 5.65
CA PHE A 56 3.03 3.44 5.13
C PHE A 56 1.80 3.68 6.00
N LEU A 57 1.09 2.61 6.38
CA LEU A 57 -0.09 2.72 7.25
C LEU A 57 0.28 3.23 8.64
N THR A 58 1.40 2.79 9.20
CA THR A 58 1.93 3.29 10.47
C THR A 58 2.24 4.79 10.36
N TRP A 59 2.84 5.25 9.25
CA TRP A 59 3.08 6.67 9.04
C TRP A 59 1.79 7.48 8.92
N VAL A 60 0.75 6.95 8.26
CA VAL A 60 -0.56 7.62 8.21
C VAL A 60 -1.12 7.84 9.62
N VAL A 61 -1.00 6.84 10.51
CA VAL A 61 -1.44 6.92 11.91
C VAL A 61 -0.59 7.92 12.70
N LEU A 62 0.74 7.89 12.53
CA LEU A 62 1.67 8.76 13.27
C LEU A 62 1.63 10.23 12.79
N ARG A 63 1.31 10.48 11.52
CA ARG A 63 1.29 11.84 10.94
C ARG A 63 0.04 12.05 10.08
N PRO A 64 -1.14 12.24 10.69
CA PRO A 64 -2.39 12.48 9.99
C PRO A 64 -2.39 13.84 9.28
N VAL A 65 -2.89 13.88 8.03
CA VAL A 65 -3.11 15.12 7.29
C VAL A 65 -4.37 15.81 7.81
N LYS A 66 -4.24 17.09 8.18
CA LYS A 66 -5.35 17.93 8.64
C LYS A 66 -6.00 18.61 7.43
N PRO A 67 -7.33 18.64 7.31
CA PRO A 67 -8.00 19.45 6.30
C PRO A 67 -7.68 20.93 6.51
N THR A 68 -7.26 21.64 5.46
CA THR A 68 -7.27 23.10 5.45
C THR A 68 -8.72 23.54 5.30
N GLN A 69 -9.28 24.26 6.28
CA GLN A 69 -10.50 25.02 6.08
C GLN A 69 -10.19 26.07 5.01
N ALA A 70 -10.70 25.86 3.80
CA ALA A 70 -10.63 26.86 2.75
C ALA A 70 -11.32 28.12 3.28
N ALA A 71 -10.60 29.23 3.26
CA ALA A 71 -11.10 30.53 3.65
C ALA A 71 -12.34 30.86 2.82
N GLU A 72 -13.49 30.79 3.47
CA GLU A 72 -14.74 31.40 3.06
C GLU A 72 -14.53 32.93 3.16
N THR A 73 -13.83 33.51 2.18
CA THR A 73 -13.59 34.96 2.11
C THR A 73 -13.66 35.48 0.68
N ALA A 74 -14.38 34.78 -0.19
CA ALA A 74 -14.73 35.25 -1.52
C ALA A 74 -16.24 35.50 -1.64
N GLU A 75 -16.85 36.10 -0.61
CA GLU A 75 -18.15 36.74 -0.73
C GLU A 75 -18.06 38.17 -0.20
N THR A 76 -17.65 39.10 -1.07
CA THR A 76 -18.28 40.41 -1.12
C THR A 76 -18.21 40.87 -2.58
N PRO A 77 -19.30 40.71 -3.35
CA PRO A 77 -19.46 41.43 -4.61
C PRO A 77 -19.38 42.93 -4.30
N ALA A 78 -18.35 43.60 -4.81
CA ALA A 78 -18.31 45.06 -4.79
C ALA A 78 -19.33 45.55 -5.82
N GLU A 79 -20.37 46.23 -5.32
CA GLU A 79 -21.29 47.08 -6.10
C GLU A 79 -20.56 48.18 -6.87
#